data_AF-A0A7V2HCC9-F1
#
_entry.id   AF-A0A7V2HCC9-F1
#
_cell.length_a   1.000
_cell.length_b   1.000
_cell.length_c   1.000
_cell.angle_alpha   90.00
_cell.angle_beta   90.00
_cell.angle_gamma   90.00
#
_symmetry.space_group_name_H-M   'P 1'
#
loop_
_entity.id
_entity.type
_entity.pdbx_description
1 polymer ?
#
loop_
_entity_poly.entity_id
_entity_poly.type
_entity_poly.pdbx_seq_one_letter_code
_entity_poly.pdbx_strand_id
1 'polypeptide(L)'
;MTRTFFFTVALGHALCAATAYVNGKVLTVTGPGKRAEAFLVDGGRFALVGTSDEVRKAAGSAADVVDLKGRTVIPGLNDSHTHPIGAGLAEAAGEVPVMKSIADVQAYVRKLVATQPGNGLIFVPKVYSTRLAERRYPTRYELDAASGGREAMTDNSYASVLNSALLARLGIGRETPQPTNGKIIKDARGEPTGLILGAPELLGKLRASRQFSFEEKLKALRQMQRAYNRAGITSTGDRGQNAEGFRVYQELARRKEMTVRTAVTYMMNAGGRVEEVARQIESIPFVTGWGDEWLRVGPIKTVADGGILIGTAYLREPYSQHTEVYGYNDPDYRGVLNVPRENLIAMAKTANRLGWQMTAHTTGGGAIDVLLDAYEEADKEKSIRGRRFTVTHGNFPNADSIARARKLGVVFDCQPQWHHFDGPALGPVFGAERVKWFLPLRAMLDAGVVVAGGSDHMIKYDARDSINAYHPFQAMWMTITRRMSNGAVLGPEQRITREEALRMWTWNGAYLTFEENEKGTIEKGKLADFVVLDRDFATIPEDEIRQIEPLLTVVGGTVVYRAAKPL
;
A
#
# COMPACT_ATOMS: atom_id res chain seq x y z
N MET A 1 56.19 13.16 26.65
CA MET A 1 55.24 14.26 26.39
C MET A 1 54.83 14.19 24.92
N THR A 2 53.74 13.50 24.64
CA THR A 2 53.25 13.32 23.26
C THR A 2 51.85 13.93 23.23
N ARG A 3 51.74 15.14 22.66
CA ARG A 3 50.48 15.87 22.54
C ARG A 3 49.72 15.33 21.34
N THR A 4 48.66 14.58 21.59
CA THR A 4 47.68 14.17 20.58
C THR A 4 46.70 15.33 20.36
N PHE A 5 46.69 15.90 19.16
CA PHE A 5 45.70 16.89 18.74
C PHE A 5 44.36 16.20 18.45
N PHE A 6 43.31 16.59 19.16
CA PHE A 6 41.93 16.28 18.78
C PHE A 6 41.49 17.28 17.71
N PHE A 7 41.26 16.79 16.49
CA PHE A 7 40.50 17.53 15.47
C PHE A 7 39.01 17.33 15.75
N THR A 8 38.36 18.35 16.29
CA THR A 8 36.91 18.44 16.36
C THR A 8 36.41 18.80 14.95
N VAL A 9 35.92 17.81 14.19
CA VAL A 9 35.17 18.08 12.96
C VAL A 9 33.77 18.50 13.38
N ALA A 10 33.51 19.80 13.37
CA ALA A 10 32.15 20.33 13.44
C ALA A 10 31.43 19.96 12.14
N LEU A 11 30.59 18.91 12.17
CA LEU A 11 29.59 18.68 11.14
C LEU A 11 28.52 19.77 11.26
N GLY A 12 28.73 20.88 10.56
CA GLY A 12 27.70 21.86 10.31
C GLY A 12 26.58 21.20 9.51
N HIS A 13 25.41 21.04 10.12
CA HIS A 13 24.18 21.07 9.34
C HIS A 13 24.17 22.45 8.69
N ALA A 14 24.19 22.53 7.36
CA ALA A 14 23.88 23.78 6.69
C ALA A 14 22.46 24.16 7.15
N LEU A 15 22.37 25.11 8.09
CA LEU A 15 21.12 25.76 8.45
C LEU A 15 20.59 26.36 7.15
N CYS A 16 19.60 25.71 6.55
CA CYS A 16 18.88 26.29 5.44
C CYS A 16 18.28 27.60 5.97
N ALA A 17 18.52 28.71 5.28
CA ALA A 17 17.96 29.99 5.67
C ALA A 17 16.43 29.86 5.77
N ALA A 18 15.82 30.54 6.74
CA ALA A 18 14.37 30.53 6.87
C ALA A 18 13.73 30.93 5.53
N THR A 19 12.70 30.19 5.09
CA THR A 19 12.04 30.42 3.80
C THR A 19 10.57 30.74 4.03
N ALA A 20 10.14 31.92 3.59
CA ALA A 20 8.75 32.37 3.61
C ALA A 20 8.04 31.95 2.33
N TYR A 21 6.95 31.20 2.44
CA TYR A 21 6.05 30.86 1.34
C TYR A 21 4.79 31.70 1.48
N VAL A 22 4.50 32.55 0.51
CA VAL A 22 3.48 33.61 0.61
C VAL A 22 2.53 33.59 -0.59
N ASN A 23 1.38 34.26 -0.48
CA ASN A 23 0.39 34.38 -1.56
C ASN A 23 -0.10 33.01 -2.06
N GLY A 24 -0.45 32.10 -1.15
CA GLY A 24 -0.97 30.77 -1.46
C GLY A 24 -2.42 30.57 -1.00
N LYS A 25 -3.02 29.46 -1.45
CA LYS A 25 -4.25 28.90 -0.88
C LYS A 25 -3.88 27.68 -0.04
N VAL A 26 -3.58 27.88 1.24
CA VAL A 26 -3.03 26.83 2.10
C VAL A 26 -4.18 26.05 2.77
N LEU A 27 -4.39 24.80 2.37
CA LEU A 27 -5.31 23.88 3.05
C LEU A 27 -4.58 23.27 4.25
N THR A 28 -4.87 23.73 5.47
CA THR A 28 -4.06 23.35 6.65
C THR A 28 -4.35 21.96 7.19
N VAL A 29 -5.58 21.46 6.96
CA VAL A 29 -6.11 20.18 7.48
C VAL A 29 -6.17 20.12 9.02
N THR A 30 -6.04 21.26 9.71
CA THR A 30 -6.16 21.36 11.18
C THR A 30 -7.61 21.29 11.68
N GLY A 31 -8.58 21.49 10.79
CA GLY A 31 -10.01 21.34 11.05
C GLY A 31 -10.83 21.67 9.81
N PRO A 32 -12.16 21.44 9.84
CA PRO A 32 -13.05 21.72 8.72
C PRO A 32 -12.94 23.17 8.26
N GLY A 33 -12.76 23.39 6.96
CA GLY A 33 -12.69 24.72 6.36
C GLY A 33 -11.48 25.59 6.78
N LYS A 34 -10.54 25.09 7.60
CA LYS A 34 -9.37 25.88 8.04
C LYS A 34 -8.39 26.09 6.88
N ARG A 35 -7.97 27.34 6.70
CA ARG A 35 -7.10 27.81 5.61
C ARG A 35 -6.10 28.83 6.14
N ALA A 36 -5.02 29.02 5.39
CA ALA A 36 -4.06 30.11 5.56
C ALA A 36 -3.62 30.62 4.18
N GLU A 37 -2.83 31.71 4.17
CA GLU A 37 -2.29 32.29 2.93
C GLU A 37 -0.80 32.04 2.78
N ALA A 38 -0.11 31.85 3.91
CA ALA A 38 1.34 31.80 3.95
C ALA A 38 1.86 31.00 5.15
N PHE A 39 3.14 30.62 5.08
CA PHE A 39 3.86 30.03 6.19
C PHE A 39 5.37 30.29 6.10
N LEU A 40 6.03 30.33 7.25
CA LEU A 40 7.48 30.43 7.39
C LEU A 40 8.03 29.04 7.72
N VAL A 41 9.03 28.58 6.97
CA VAL A 41 9.78 27.35 7.27
C VAL A 41 11.14 27.72 7.83
N ASP A 42 11.48 27.18 8.99
CA ASP A 42 12.78 27.33 9.63
C ASP A 42 13.15 26.04 10.37
N GLY A 43 14.42 25.63 10.31
CA GLY A 43 14.89 24.38 10.92
C GLY A 43 14.11 23.13 10.49
N GLY A 44 13.55 23.13 9.28
CA GLY A 44 12.72 22.04 8.75
C GLY A 44 11.32 21.93 9.34
N ARG A 45 10.84 22.95 10.06
CA ARG A 45 9.51 23.01 10.68
C ARG A 45 8.76 24.27 10.27
N PHE A 46 7.43 24.25 10.37
CA PHE A 46 6.60 25.44 10.21
C PHE A 46 6.79 26.36 11.42
N ALA A 47 7.53 27.45 11.28
CA ALA A 47 7.76 28.42 12.34
C ALA A 47 6.54 29.34 12.57
N LEU A 48 5.81 29.65 11.49
CA LEU A 48 4.60 30.47 11.49
C LEU A 48 3.67 30.03 10.35
N VAL A 49 2.36 30.08 10.57
CA VAL A 49 1.31 29.84 9.55
C VAL A 49 0.25 30.93 9.74
N GLY A 50 -0.11 31.65 8.68
CA GLY A 50 -1.01 32.80 8.80
C GLY A 50 -1.26 33.51 7.46
N THR A 51 -1.47 34.83 7.55
CA THR A 51 -1.59 35.71 6.37
C THR A 51 -0.23 35.98 5.72
N SER A 52 -0.24 36.41 4.46
CA SER A 52 1.01 36.76 3.76
C SER A 52 1.78 37.89 4.46
N ASP A 53 1.07 38.87 5.01
CA ASP A 53 1.70 40.02 5.67
C ASP A 53 2.33 39.65 7.00
N GLU A 54 1.66 38.83 7.82
CA GLU A 54 2.23 38.31 9.07
C GLU A 54 3.53 37.52 8.82
N VAL A 55 3.52 36.67 7.79
CA VAL A 55 4.68 35.84 7.44
C VAL A 55 5.82 36.68 6.89
N ARG A 56 5.56 37.65 5.99
CA ARG A 56 6.60 38.57 5.49
C ARG A 56 7.23 39.37 6.61
N LYS A 57 6.41 39.88 7.53
CA LYS A 57 6.89 40.65 8.68
C LYS A 57 7.76 39.80 9.60
N ALA A 58 7.36 38.55 9.87
CA ALA A 58 8.11 37.64 10.73
C ALA A 58 9.42 37.13 10.10
N ALA A 59 9.41 36.91 8.78
CA ALA A 59 10.58 36.43 8.05
C ALA A 59 11.72 37.47 8.00
N GLY A 60 11.37 38.77 7.99
CA GLY A 60 12.34 39.85 7.89
C GLY A 60 13.06 39.89 6.54
N SER A 61 14.15 40.64 6.44
CA SER A 61 14.92 40.82 5.19
C SER A 61 15.92 39.69 4.89
N ALA A 62 16.17 38.78 5.83
CA ALA A 62 17.17 37.73 5.70
C ALA A 62 16.63 36.39 5.22
N ALA A 63 15.30 36.25 5.09
CA ALA A 63 14.65 35.03 4.65
C ALA A 63 14.46 35.00 3.13
N ASP A 64 14.60 33.82 2.53
CA ASP A 64 14.19 33.60 1.15
C ASP A 64 12.67 33.70 1.05
N VAL A 65 12.16 34.36 0.01
CA VAL A 65 10.71 34.52 -0.21
C VAL A 65 10.29 33.81 -1.49
N VAL A 66 9.36 32.87 -1.36
CA VAL A 66 8.72 32.14 -2.45
C VAL A 66 7.28 32.64 -2.60
N ASP A 67 6.99 33.32 -3.70
CA ASP A 67 5.63 33.67 -4.10
C ASP A 67 4.94 32.45 -4.72
N LEU A 68 3.89 31.97 -4.06
CA LEU A 68 3.08 30.83 -4.50
C LEU A 68 2.07 31.20 -5.59
N LYS A 69 1.92 32.47 -5.96
CA LYS A 69 1.05 32.96 -7.05
C LYS A 69 -0.39 32.44 -7.00
N GLY A 70 -0.97 32.38 -5.81
CA GLY A 70 -2.32 31.89 -5.55
C GLY A 70 -2.48 30.36 -5.69
N ARG A 71 -1.38 29.60 -5.85
CA ARG A 71 -1.41 28.13 -5.95
C ARG A 71 -1.88 27.51 -4.64
N THR A 72 -2.48 26.33 -4.77
CA THR A 72 -2.94 25.56 -3.61
C THR A 72 -1.78 24.82 -2.97
N VAL A 73 -1.72 24.85 -1.63
CA VAL A 73 -0.75 24.12 -0.84
C VAL A 73 -1.48 23.19 0.12
N ILE A 74 -1.02 21.95 0.22
CA ILE A 74 -1.53 20.94 1.15
C ILE A 74 -0.40 20.37 2.00
N PRO A 75 -0.70 19.73 3.16
CA PRO A 75 0.30 18.97 3.88
C PRO A 75 0.88 17.86 3.00
N GLY A 76 2.11 17.44 3.29
CA GLY A 76 2.76 16.33 2.60
C GLY A 76 1.89 15.07 2.63
N LEU A 77 1.75 14.41 1.47
CA LEU A 77 0.87 13.25 1.34
C LEU A 77 1.53 12.02 1.99
N ASN A 78 0.72 11.24 2.70
CA ASN A 78 1.12 10.05 3.43
C ASN A 78 0.37 8.83 2.89
N ASP A 79 1.08 7.96 2.18
CA ASP A 79 0.55 6.68 1.72
C ASP A 79 0.74 5.61 2.79
N SER A 80 -0.33 5.29 3.50
CA SER A 80 -0.27 4.43 4.69
C SER A 80 0.08 2.96 4.41
N HIS A 81 0.07 2.52 3.14
CA HIS A 81 0.41 1.16 2.76
C HIS A 81 1.05 1.10 1.37
N THR A 82 2.34 0.78 1.32
CA THR A 82 3.11 0.56 0.08
C THR A 82 4.07 -0.63 0.22
N HIS A 83 4.64 -1.05 -0.92
CA HIS A 83 5.74 -2.04 -0.99
C HIS A 83 6.91 -1.52 -1.86
N PRO A 84 7.63 -0.46 -1.46
CA PRO A 84 8.53 0.30 -2.34
C PRO A 84 9.70 -0.53 -2.87
N ILE A 85 10.35 -1.36 -2.04
CA ILE A 85 11.46 -2.21 -2.50
C ILE A 85 10.97 -3.19 -3.57
N GLY A 86 9.86 -3.90 -3.30
CA GLY A 86 9.27 -4.84 -4.24
C GLY A 86 8.85 -4.17 -5.55
N ALA A 87 8.19 -3.01 -5.47
CA ALA A 87 7.76 -2.24 -6.62
C ALA A 87 8.92 -1.76 -7.50
N GLY A 88 9.99 -1.25 -6.89
CA GLY A 88 11.17 -0.82 -7.65
C GLY A 88 11.93 -1.98 -8.31
N LEU A 89 11.87 -3.18 -7.73
CA LEU A 89 12.48 -4.37 -8.31
C LEU A 89 11.62 -5.01 -9.41
N ALA A 90 10.33 -4.71 -9.45
CA ALA A 90 9.40 -5.39 -10.36
C ALA A 90 9.72 -5.14 -11.84
N GLU A 91 10.23 -3.95 -12.18
CA GLU A 91 10.64 -3.58 -13.55
C GLU A 91 12.16 -3.69 -13.77
N ALA A 92 12.89 -4.38 -12.89
CA ALA A 92 14.35 -4.53 -13.03
C ALA A 92 14.77 -5.30 -14.30
N ALA A 93 13.85 -6.05 -14.95
CA ALA A 93 14.07 -6.74 -16.22
C ALA A 93 13.47 -5.99 -17.42
N GLY A 94 12.98 -4.77 -17.21
CA GLY A 94 12.24 -3.98 -18.18
C GLY A 94 10.82 -3.68 -17.73
N GLU A 95 10.17 -2.75 -18.45
CA GLU A 95 8.81 -2.31 -18.17
C GLU A 95 7.78 -3.45 -18.26
N VAL A 96 6.87 -3.50 -17.28
CA VAL A 96 5.70 -4.39 -17.27
C VAL A 96 4.52 -3.60 -17.84
N PRO A 97 3.92 -3.98 -18.98
CA PRO A 97 2.79 -3.23 -19.55
C PRO A 97 1.52 -3.38 -18.70
N VAL A 98 0.58 -2.46 -18.86
CA VAL A 98 -0.78 -2.63 -18.34
C VAL A 98 -1.48 -3.71 -19.18
N MET A 99 -1.88 -4.80 -18.54
CA MET A 99 -2.58 -5.91 -19.19
C MET A 99 -4.07 -5.86 -18.85
N LYS A 100 -4.92 -5.70 -19.87
CA LYS A 100 -6.39 -5.62 -19.74
C LYS A 100 -7.10 -6.77 -20.43
N SER A 101 -6.36 -7.65 -21.09
CA SER A 101 -6.87 -8.82 -21.80
C SER A 101 -5.83 -9.94 -21.79
N ILE A 102 -6.27 -11.16 -22.09
CA ILE A 102 -5.35 -12.29 -22.31
C ILE A 102 -4.44 -12.00 -23.52
N ALA A 103 -4.94 -11.28 -24.53
CA ALA A 103 -4.13 -10.86 -25.67
C ALA A 103 -2.94 -9.96 -25.24
N ASP A 104 -3.14 -9.05 -24.27
CA ASP A 104 -2.06 -8.23 -23.70
C ASP A 104 -1.04 -9.08 -22.95
N VAL A 105 -1.51 -10.07 -22.17
CA VAL A 105 -0.65 -11.03 -21.48
C VAL A 105 0.22 -11.78 -22.48
N GLN A 106 -0.39 -12.32 -23.55
CA GLN A 106 0.34 -13.01 -24.60
C GLN A 106 1.33 -12.09 -25.34
N ALA A 107 0.96 -10.84 -25.60
CA ALA A 107 1.85 -9.85 -26.21
C ALA A 107 3.07 -9.59 -25.33
N TYR A 108 2.88 -9.51 -24.02
CA TYR A 108 4.00 -9.35 -23.09
C TYR A 108 4.87 -10.61 -23.00
N VAL A 109 4.28 -11.81 -22.97
CA VAL A 109 5.03 -13.07 -23.04
C VAL A 109 5.90 -13.12 -24.31
N ARG A 110 5.35 -12.78 -25.48
CA ARG A 110 6.11 -12.70 -26.75
C ARG A 110 7.26 -11.71 -26.67
N LYS A 111 7.03 -10.53 -26.09
CA LYS A 111 8.08 -9.52 -25.85
C LYS A 111 9.20 -10.10 -24.98
N LEU A 112 8.87 -10.73 -23.86
CA LEU A 112 9.86 -11.33 -22.95
C LEU A 112 10.63 -12.46 -23.63
N VAL A 113 9.97 -13.31 -24.42
CA VAL A 113 10.64 -14.35 -25.22
C VAL A 113 11.68 -13.75 -26.17
N ALA A 114 11.33 -12.66 -26.84
CA ALA A 114 12.23 -12.00 -27.79
C ALA A 114 13.40 -11.28 -27.11
N THR A 115 13.22 -10.75 -25.89
CA THR A 115 14.22 -9.93 -25.22
C THR A 115 15.04 -10.66 -24.14
N GLN A 116 14.61 -11.84 -23.69
CA GLN A 116 15.32 -12.65 -22.69
C GLN A 116 15.91 -13.90 -23.36
N PRO A 117 17.16 -13.87 -23.86
CA PRO A 117 17.78 -15.02 -24.50
C PRO A 117 18.03 -16.17 -23.51
N GLY A 118 18.04 -17.41 -24.02
CA GLY A 118 18.31 -18.62 -23.24
C GLY A 118 17.06 -19.37 -22.76
N ASN A 119 17.26 -20.34 -21.85
CA ASN A 119 16.22 -21.29 -21.41
C ASN A 119 15.59 -20.89 -20.05
N GLY A 120 15.77 -19.64 -19.63
CA GLY A 120 15.13 -19.14 -18.41
C GLY A 120 13.61 -19.10 -18.52
N LEU A 121 12.94 -19.28 -17.37
CA LEU A 121 11.48 -19.15 -17.24
C LEU A 121 11.02 -17.74 -17.60
N ILE A 122 10.08 -17.64 -18.54
CA ILE A 122 9.36 -16.40 -18.81
C ILE A 122 8.30 -16.20 -17.72
N PHE A 123 8.50 -15.21 -16.86
CA PHE A 123 7.63 -14.95 -15.71
C PHE A 123 6.89 -13.62 -15.86
N VAL A 124 5.55 -13.69 -15.81
CA VAL A 124 4.67 -12.51 -15.87
C VAL A 124 3.94 -12.34 -14.53
N PRO A 125 4.34 -11.36 -13.69
CA PRO A 125 3.74 -11.15 -12.38
C PRO A 125 2.39 -10.40 -12.44
N LYS A 126 1.61 -10.58 -11.38
CA LYS A 126 0.37 -9.87 -11.03
C LYS A 126 -0.67 -9.81 -12.14
N VAL A 127 -0.91 -10.94 -12.80
CA VAL A 127 -2.03 -11.11 -13.74
C VAL A 127 -3.31 -11.41 -12.94
N TYR A 128 -4.18 -10.40 -12.83
CA TYR A 128 -5.48 -10.54 -12.15
C TYR A 128 -6.59 -10.75 -13.16
N SER A 129 -7.24 -11.91 -13.12
CA SER A 129 -8.41 -12.24 -13.95
C SER A 129 -9.57 -11.26 -13.74
N THR A 130 -9.70 -10.66 -12.56
CA THR A 130 -10.65 -9.58 -12.24
C THR A 130 -10.39 -8.28 -13.01
N ARG A 131 -9.30 -8.18 -13.76
CA ARG A 131 -8.95 -7.00 -14.57
C ARG A 131 -8.76 -7.30 -16.05
N LEU A 132 -8.90 -8.57 -16.43
CA LEU A 132 -8.93 -8.99 -17.83
C LEU A 132 -10.35 -8.91 -18.37
N ALA A 133 -10.47 -8.51 -19.64
CA ALA A 133 -11.74 -8.43 -20.36
C ALA A 133 -12.48 -9.77 -20.36
N GLU A 134 -11.73 -10.88 -20.43
CA GLU A 134 -12.24 -12.24 -20.50
C GLU A 134 -12.77 -12.77 -19.17
N ARG A 135 -12.52 -12.08 -18.04
CA ARG A 135 -12.94 -12.51 -16.69
C ARG A 135 -12.57 -13.95 -16.37
N ARG A 136 -11.36 -14.36 -16.75
CA ARG A 136 -10.75 -15.66 -16.43
C ARG A 136 -9.25 -15.57 -16.51
N TYR A 137 -8.57 -16.56 -15.95
CA TYR A 137 -7.13 -16.73 -16.19
C TYR A 137 -6.84 -17.21 -17.61
N PRO A 138 -5.64 -16.93 -18.15
CA PRO A 138 -5.18 -17.60 -19.36
C PRO A 138 -5.08 -19.11 -19.14
N THR A 139 -5.12 -19.87 -20.23
CA THR A 139 -4.90 -21.32 -20.26
C THR A 139 -3.44 -21.63 -20.57
N ARG A 140 -2.97 -22.86 -20.26
CA ARG A 140 -1.64 -23.30 -20.68
C ARG A 140 -1.40 -23.14 -22.19
N TYR A 141 -2.43 -23.39 -23.00
CA TYR A 141 -2.36 -23.33 -24.46
C TYR A 141 -2.20 -21.90 -24.98
N GLU A 142 -2.87 -20.94 -24.35
CA GLU A 142 -2.68 -19.52 -24.66
C GLU A 142 -1.26 -19.06 -24.32
N LEU A 143 -0.66 -19.60 -23.25
CA LEU A 143 0.74 -19.36 -22.94
C LEU A 143 1.70 -20.07 -23.91
N ASP A 144 1.41 -21.32 -24.31
CA ASP A 144 2.23 -22.07 -25.29
C ASP A 144 2.32 -21.34 -26.63
N ALA A 145 1.18 -20.84 -27.12
CA ALA A 145 1.11 -20.07 -28.37
C ALA A 145 1.95 -18.77 -28.29
N ALA A 146 2.03 -18.14 -27.12
CA ALA A 146 2.80 -16.92 -26.92
C ALA A 146 4.28 -17.18 -26.64
N SER A 147 4.61 -18.30 -25.97
CA SER A 147 5.96 -18.60 -25.53
C SER A 147 6.81 -19.32 -26.59
N GLY A 148 6.18 -19.86 -27.64
CA GLY A 148 6.87 -20.63 -28.67
C GLY A 148 7.51 -21.91 -28.12
N GLY A 149 6.88 -22.53 -27.11
CA GLY A 149 7.38 -23.73 -26.45
C GLY A 149 8.40 -23.50 -25.34
N ARG A 150 8.81 -22.24 -25.07
CA ARG A 150 9.60 -21.91 -23.88
C ARG A 150 8.77 -22.03 -22.61
N GLU A 151 9.42 -22.35 -21.49
CA GLU A 151 8.77 -22.34 -20.17
C GLU A 151 8.22 -20.94 -19.86
N ALA A 152 6.93 -20.88 -19.53
CA ALA A 152 6.25 -19.64 -19.21
C ALA A 152 5.27 -19.81 -18.06
N MET A 153 5.16 -18.76 -17.24
CA MET A 153 4.27 -18.69 -16.08
C MET A 153 3.68 -17.29 -15.95
N THR A 154 2.38 -17.20 -15.73
CA THR A 154 1.74 -16.00 -15.17
C THR A 154 1.43 -16.24 -13.70
N ASP A 155 1.53 -15.22 -12.85
CA ASP A 155 1.34 -15.37 -11.40
C ASP A 155 0.57 -14.18 -10.80
N ASN A 156 -0.18 -14.40 -9.72
CA ASN A 156 -0.68 -13.33 -8.85
C ASN A 156 -0.61 -13.69 -7.35
N SER A 157 0.41 -14.46 -6.96
CA SER A 157 0.65 -15.03 -5.62
C SER A 157 -0.22 -16.23 -5.22
N TYR A 158 -1.53 -16.23 -5.49
CA TYR A 158 -2.38 -17.39 -5.20
C TYR A 158 -2.65 -18.23 -6.42
N ALA A 159 -2.98 -17.62 -7.55
CA ALA A 159 -3.17 -18.31 -8.81
C ALA A 159 -1.93 -18.18 -9.70
N SER A 160 -1.55 -19.27 -10.33
CA SER A 160 -0.51 -19.29 -11.34
C SER A 160 -0.93 -20.14 -12.53
N VAL A 161 -0.65 -19.68 -13.74
CA VAL A 161 -0.87 -20.45 -14.96
C VAL A 161 0.48 -20.83 -15.53
N LEU A 162 0.73 -22.12 -15.63
CA LEU A 162 1.95 -22.70 -16.16
C LEU A 162 1.65 -23.24 -17.56
N ASN A 163 2.53 -22.96 -18.51
CA ASN A 163 2.41 -23.51 -19.86
C ASN A 163 2.82 -25.00 -19.91
N SER A 164 2.63 -25.65 -21.07
CA SER A 164 2.87 -27.10 -21.20
C SER A 164 4.32 -27.50 -20.95
N ALA A 165 5.28 -26.70 -21.42
CA ALA A 165 6.71 -26.97 -21.21
C ALA A 165 7.08 -26.96 -19.72
N LEU A 166 6.56 -25.99 -18.97
CA LEU A 166 6.82 -25.87 -17.54
C LEU A 166 6.13 -26.97 -16.72
N LEU A 167 4.90 -27.35 -17.08
CA LEU A 167 4.22 -28.51 -16.47
C LEU A 167 5.04 -29.80 -16.67
N ALA A 168 5.56 -30.02 -17.87
CA ALA A 168 6.39 -31.18 -18.18
C ALA A 168 7.68 -31.22 -17.34
N ARG A 169 8.38 -30.09 -17.19
CA ARG A 169 9.57 -30.02 -16.31
C ARG A 169 9.25 -30.37 -14.86
N LEU A 170 8.08 -29.99 -14.37
CA LEU A 170 7.65 -30.26 -13.00
C LEU A 170 7.04 -31.67 -12.83
N GLY A 171 6.92 -32.46 -13.91
CA GLY A 171 6.27 -33.76 -13.86
C GLY A 171 4.77 -33.68 -13.53
N ILE A 172 4.12 -32.56 -13.86
CA ILE A 172 2.69 -32.36 -13.60
C ILE A 172 1.89 -32.83 -14.81
N GLY A 173 1.09 -33.88 -14.62
CA GLY A 173 0.24 -34.50 -15.63
C GLY A 173 -1.08 -35.01 -15.06
N ARG A 174 -1.77 -35.84 -15.84
CA ARG A 174 -3.10 -36.39 -15.51
C ARG A 174 -3.13 -37.13 -14.17
N GLU A 175 -2.11 -37.92 -13.88
CA GLU A 175 -2.02 -38.76 -12.68
C GLU A 175 -1.38 -38.03 -11.48
N THR A 176 -0.98 -36.76 -11.63
CA THR A 176 -0.39 -36.01 -10.51
C THR A 176 -1.45 -35.78 -9.42
N PRO A 177 -1.18 -36.18 -8.16
CA PRO A 177 -2.09 -35.96 -7.06
C PRO A 177 -2.25 -34.46 -6.76
N GLN A 178 -3.34 -34.10 -6.09
CA GLN A 178 -3.52 -32.73 -5.63
C GLN A 178 -2.47 -32.39 -4.55
N PRO A 179 -1.89 -31.18 -4.56
CA PRO A 179 -0.98 -30.74 -3.51
C PRO A 179 -1.70 -30.59 -2.16
N THR A 180 -0.97 -30.67 -1.06
CA THR A 180 -1.55 -30.59 0.29
C THR A 180 -2.18 -29.22 0.54
N ASN A 181 -1.53 -28.15 0.06
CA ASN A 181 -1.96 -26.77 0.30
C ASN A 181 -2.29 -26.04 -1.00
N GLY A 182 -3.05 -26.67 -1.90
CA GLY A 182 -3.50 -26.05 -3.15
C GLY A 182 -4.31 -26.99 -4.03
N LYS A 183 -4.47 -26.60 -5.30
CA LYS A 183 -5.19 -27.36 -6.31
C LYS A 183 -4.58 -27.19 -7.68
N ILE A 184 -4.30 -28.30 -8.36
CA ILE A 184 -4.02 -28.39 -9.79
C ILE A 184 -5.38 -28.50 -10.48
N ILE A 185 -5.77 -27.46 -11.22
CA ILE A 185 -7.02 -27.42 -11.96
C ILE A 185 -6.89 -28.28 -13.22
N LYS A 186 -7.71 -29.32 -13.30
CA LYS A 186 -7.77 -30.27 -14.42
C LYS A 186 -9.06 -30.07 -15.21
N ASP A 187 -9.01 -30.32 -16.51
CA ASP A 187 -10.18 -30.30 -17.38
C ASP A 187 -11.03 -31.58 -17.22
N ALA A 188 -12.10 -31.69 -18.02
CA ALA A 188 -13.01 -32.84 -17.98
C ALA A 188 -12.35 -34.18 -18.37
N ARG A 189 -11.17 -34.17 -19.00
CA ARG A 189 -10.38 -35.37 -19.35
C ARG A 189 -9.34 -35.71 -18.27
N GLY A 190 -9.22 -34.89 -17.24
CA GLY A 190 -8.22 -35.01 -16.19
C GLY A 190 -6.88 -34.36 -16.54
N GLU A 191 -6.78 -33.67 -17.67
CA GLU A 191 -5.54 -33.01 -18.09
C GLU A 191 -5.35 -31.68 -17.33
N PRO A 192 -4.15 -31.38 -16.79
CA PRO A 192 -3.90 -30.11 -16.10
C PRO A 192 -4.10 -28.92 -17.05
N THR A 193 -4.95 -27.97 -16.69
CA THR A 193 -5.22 -26.76 -17.49
C THR A 193 -4.05 -25.77 -17.52
N GLY A 194 -3.04 -25.99 -16.67
CA GLY A 194 -1.98 -25.03 -16.35
C GLY A 194 -2.27 -24.20 -15.11
N LEU A 195 -3.54 -24.02 -14.75
CA LEU A 195 -3.91 -23.25 -13.58
C LEU A 195 -3.66 -24.05 -12.29
N ILE A 196 -2.85 -23.47 -11.41
CA ILE A 196 -2.57 -23.96 -10.06
C ILE A 196 -3.03 -22.87 -9.08
N LEU A 197 -3.88 -23.25 -8.13
CA LEU A 197 -4.36 -22.40 -7.05
C LEU A 197 -3.64 -22.80 -5.76
N GLY A 198 -2.96 -21.86 -5.10
CA GLY A 198 -2.14 -22.14 -3.91
C GLY A 198 -0.86 -22.92 -4.25
N ALA A 199 -0.61 -24.01 -3.53
CA ALA A 199 0.52 -24.93 -3.69
C ALA A 199 1.92 -24.27 -3.57
N PRO A 200 2.24 -23.62 -2.43
CA PRO A 200 3.55 -22.99 -2.22
C PRO A 200 4.72 -23.97 -2.37
N GLU A 201 4.53 -25.26 -2.09
CA GLU A 201 5.52 -26.31 -2.28
C GLU A 201 5.91 -26.53 -3.74
N LEU A 202 4.97 -26.32 -4.67
CA LEU A 202 5.22 -26.44 -6.11
C LEU A 202 5.76 -25.12 -6.68
N LEU A 203 5.20 -24.00 -6.26
CA LEU A 203 5.41 -22.70 -6.91
C LEU A 203 6.49 -21.84 -6.25
N GLY A 204 6.81 -22.10 -4.98
CA GLY A 204 7.72 -21.26 -4.18
C GLY A 204 9.10 -21.13 -4.81
N LYS A 205 9.66 -22.24 -5.33
CA LYS A 205 10.96 -22.22 -6.01
C LYS A 205 10.93 -21.41 -7.31
N LEU A 206 9.82 -21.44 -8.06
CA LEU A 206 9.67 -20.67 -9.29
C LEU A 206 9.64 -19.16 -8.99
N ARG A 207 8.91 -18.77 -7.93
CA ARG A 207 8.81 -17.38 -7.47
C ARG A 207 10.13 -16.85 -6.90
N ALA A 208 10.90 -17.71 -6.23
CA ALA A 208 12.19 -17.35 -5.66
C ALA A 208 13.36 -17.37 -6.66
N SER A 209 13.11 -17.67 -7.93
CA SER A 209 14.19 -17.82 -8.93
C SER A 209 14.95 -16.53 -9.22
N ARG A 210 14.37 -15.36 -8.92
CA ARG A 210 15.02 -14.07 -9.08
C ARG A 210 15.49 -13.52 -7.73
N GLN A 211 16.78 -13.67 -7.48
CA GLN A 211 17.44 -13.08 -6.31
C GLN A 211 17.99 -11.69 -6.66
N PHE A 212 17.80 -10.74 -5.75
CA PHE A 212 18.34 -9.39 -5.87
C PHE A 212 19.33 -9.14 -4.74
N SER A 213 20.47 -8.57 -5.10
CA SER A 213 21.48 -8.11 -4.16
C SER A 213 20.95 -6.97 -3.26
N PHE A 214 21.64 -6.76 -2.15
CA PHE A 214 21.33 -5.66 -1.23
C PHE A 214 21.42 -4.28 -1.91
N GLU A 215 22.43 -4.06 -2.77
CA GLU A 215 22.60 -2.80 -3.49
C GLU A 215 21.52 -2.58 -4.57
N GLU A 216 21.02 -3.65 -5.21
CA GLU A 216 19.85 -3.55 -6.11
C GLU A 216 18.59 -3.14 -5.34
N LYS A 217 18.37 -3.70 -4.15
CA LYS A 217 17.25 -3.30 -3.26
C LYS A 217 17.38 -1.84 -2.84
N LEU A 218 18.59 -1.39 -2.50
CA LEU A 218 18.86 0.00 -2.12
C LEU A 218 18.63 0.96 -3.29
N LYS A 219 19.09 0.60 -4.50
CA LYS A 219 18.85 1.36 -5.72
C LYS A 219 17.35 1.45 -6.05
N ALA A 220 16.63 0.33 -5.96
CA ALA A 220 15.19 0.27 -6.17
C ALA A 220 14.43 1.18 -5.19
N LEU A 221 14.77 1.12 -3.90
CA LEU A 221 14.16 1.98 -2.89
C LEU A 221 14.40 3.47 -3.19
N ARG A 222 15.64 3.85 -3.53
CA ARG A 222 15.99 5.25 -3.88
C ARG A 222 15.20 5.75 -5.10
N GLN A 223 15.05 4.90 -6.12
CA GLN A 223 14.26 5.24 -7.31
C GLN A 223 12.78 5.41 -6.96
N MET A 224 12.22 4.51 -6.14
CA MET A 224 10.83 4.62 -5.70
C MET A 224 10.55 5.85 -4.84
N GLN A 225 11.45 6.24 -3.94
CA GLN A 225 11.25 7.46 -3.16
C GLN A 225 11.18 8.70 -4.06
N ARG A 226 12.02 8.80 -5.10
CA ARG A 226 11.94 9.87 -6.10
C ARG A 226 10.61 9.86 -6.87
N ALA A 227 10.13 8.67 -7.25
CA ALA A 227 8.85 8.51 -7.93
C ALA A 227 7.67 8.94 -7.04
N TYR A 228 7.71 8.59 -5.75
CA TYR A 228 6.75 9.04 -4.74
C TYR A 228 6.79 10.55 -4.51
N ASN A 229 7.97 11.16 -4.41
CA ASN A 229 8.09 12.60 -4.27
C ASN A 229 7.49 13.35 -5.46
N ARG A 230 7.64 12.81 -6.69
CA ARG A 230 6.97 13.35 -7.90
C ARG A 230 5.45 13.32 -7.80
N ALA A 231 4.88 12.33 -7.11
CA ALA A 231 3.44 12.23 -6.83
C ALA A 231 2.99 13.00 -5.57
N GLY A 232 3.88 13.76 -4.92
CA GLY A 232 3.57 14.56 -3.73
C GLY A 232 3.65 13.78 -2.42
N ILE A 233 4.08 12.51 -2.46
CA ILE A 233 4.20 11.67 -1.27
C ILE A 233 5.48 12.04 -0.52
N THR A 234 5.32 12.38 0.76
CA THR A 234 6.40 12.72 1.69
C THR A 234 6.58 11.67 2.78
N SER A 235 5.56 10.84 3.00
CA SER A 235 5.56 9.77 4.00
C SER A 235 4.94 8.48 3.46
N THR A 236 5.44 7.34 3.91
CA THR A 236 4.84 6.04 3.61
C THR A 236 4.81 5.10 4.82
N GLY A 237 3.83 4.19 4.83
CA GLY A 237 3.90 2.94 5.58
C GLY A 237 4.34 1.81 4.67
N ASP A 238 5.54 1.27 4.85
CA ASP A 238 5.92 0.03 4.16
C ASP A 238 5.36 -1.15 4.94
N ARG A 239 4.47 -1.93 4.33
CA ARG A 239 3.70 -3.00 5.00
C ARG A 239 4.20 -4.41 4.71
N GLY A 240 5.46 -4.59 4.33
CA GLY A 240 5.91 -5.91 3.85
C GLY A 240 7.35 -6.29 4.08
N GLN A 241 8.06 -5.72 5.07
CA GLN A 241 9.49 -5.99 5.22
C GLN A 241 9.81 -7.11 6.23
N ASN A 242 10.95 -7.74 5.97
CA ASN A 242 11.67 -8.62 6.90
C ASN A 242 12.95 -7.92 7.39
N ALA A 243 13.82 -8.64 8.12
CA ALA A 243 15.09 -8.10 8.61
C ALA A 243 15.99 -7.49 7.52
N GLU A 244 16.08 -8.14 6.35
CA GLU A 244 16.92 -7.66 5.27
C GLU A 244 16.36 -6.37 4.66
N GLY A 245 15.05 -6.34 4.37
CA GLY A 245 14.37 -5.15 3.89
C GLY A 245 14.49 -3.97 4.85
N PHE A 246 14.35 -4.22 6.16
CA PHE A 246 14.55 -3.20 7.18
C PHE A 246 15.99 -2.65 7.15
N ARG A 247 17.01 -3.50 6.97
CA ARG A 247 18.41 -3.06 6.82
C ARG A 247 18.64 -2.19 5.59
N VAL A 248 17.91 -2.42 4.49
CA VAL A 248 17.98 -1.56 3.30
C VAL A 248 17.52 -0.13 3.65
N TYR A 249 16.43 0.01 4.41
CA TYR A 249 15.99 1.32 4.91
C TYR A 249 17.01 1.94 5.86
N GLN A 250 17.54 1.17 6.82
CA GLN A 250 18.56 1.66 7.76
C GLN A 250 19.81 2.17 7.03
N GLU A 251 20.25 1.47 5.97
CA GLU A 251 21.40 1.90 5.20
C GLU A 251 21.11 3.18 4.42
N LEU A 252 19.93 3.31 3.81
CA LEU A 252 19.52 4.54 3.13
C LEU A 252 19.44 5.74 4.10
N ALA A 253 18.91 5.50 5.31
CA ALA A 253 18.86 6.50 6.39
C ALA A 253 20.27 6.89 6.87
N ARG A 254 21.15 5.91 7.10
CA ARG A 254 22.54 6.13 7.52
C ARG A 254 23.33 6.96 6.49
N ARG A 255 23.07 6.73 5.20
CA ARG A 255 23.64 7.53 4.10
C ARG A 255 23.02 8.93 3.98
N LYS A 256 21.98 9.25 4.76
CA LYS A 256 21.18 10.49 4.67
C LYS A 256 20.57 10.69 3.28
N GLU A 257 20.17 9.60 2.64
CA GLU A 257 19.63 9.59 1.28
C GLU A 257 18.11 9.40 1.23
N MET A 258 17.44 9.32 2.39
CA MET A 258 15.98 9.25 2.42
C MET A 258 15.37 10.59 2.01
N THR A 259 14.38 10.52 1.11
CA THR A 259 13.55 11.64 0.65
C THR A 259 12.07 11.42 0.94
N VAL A 260 11.70 10.27 1.53
CA VAL A 260 10.35 9.94 2.01
C VAL A 260 10.48 9.33 3.40
N ARG A 261 9.75 9.89 4.38
CA ARG A 261 9.71 9.37 5.76
C ARG A 261 8.97 8.04 5.76
N THR A 262 9.51 7.00 6.40
CA THR A 262 8.91 5.66 6.32
C THR A 262 8.74 5.00 7.68
N ALA A 263 7.51 4.55 7.95
CA ALA A 263 7.25 3.57 9.00
C ALA A 263 7.31 2.16 8.41
N VAL A 264 8.31 1.38 8.78
CA VAL A 264 8.56 0.04 8.23
C VAL A 264 7.95 -1.02 9.13
N THR A 265 6.96 -1.72 8.61
CA THR A 265 6.27 -2.83 9.27
C THR A 265 7.11 -4.10 9.20
N TYR A 266 7.13 -4.85 10.30
CA TYR A 266 7.88 -6.10 10.41
C TYR A 266 6.96 -7.32 10.29
N MET A 267 7.18 -8.15 9.27
CA MET A 267 6.33 -9.31 8.96
C MET A 267 6.59 -10.49 9.90
N MET A 268 5.52 -11.02 10.49
CA MET A 268 5.49 -12.17 11.40
C MET A 268 4.94 -13.41 10.69
N ASN A 269 5.54 -14.55 11.02
CA ASN A 269 4.99 -15.84 10.63
C ASN A 269 4.02 -16.29 11.72
N ALA A 270 2.73 -16.20 11.45
CA ALA A 270 1.68 -16.64 12.35
C ALA A 270 1.12 -18.03 11.99
N GLY A 271 1.72 -18.77 11.06
CA GLY A 271 1.23 -20.10 10.65
C GLY A 271 1.78 -21.28 11.47
N GLY A 272 2.72 -21.04 12.40
CA GLY A 272 3.38 -22.07 13.21
C GLY A 272 2.63 -22.43 14.49
N ARG A 273 3.33 -22.95 15.49
CA ARG A 273 2.75 -23.19 16.82
C ARG A 273 2.53 -21.88 17.58
N VAL A 274 1.50 -21.82 18.42
CA VAL A 274 1.18 -20.65 19.26
C VAL A 274 2.41 -20.11 20.01
N GLU A 275 3.21 -20.99 20.63
CA GLU A 275 4.39 -20.56 21.40
C GLU A 275 5.50 -19.97 20.50
N GLU A 276 5.59 -20.40 19.25
CA GLU A 276 6.56 -19.87 18.29
C GLU A 276 6.18 -18.45 17.84
N VAL A 277 4.88 -18.19 17.68
CA VAL A 277 4.37 -16.85 17.35
C VAL A 277 4.73 -15.85 18.46
N ALA A 278 4.50 -16.22 19.73
CA ALA A 278 4.87 -15.37 20.86
C ALA A 278 6.40 -15.15 20.94
N ARG A 279 7.19 -16.22 20.86
CA ARG A 279 8.67 -16.15 20.90
C ARG A 279 9.25 -15.30 19.79
N GLN A 280 8.68 -15.36 18.58
CA GLN A 280 9.11 -14.52 17.47
C GLN A 280 9.01 -13.03 17.83
N ILE A 281 7.89 -12.60 18.39
CA ILE A 281 7.67 -11.20 18.78
C ILE A 281 8.59 -10.81 19.95
N GLU A 282 8.71 -11.67 20.96
CA GLU A 282 9.56 -11.46 22.14
C GLU A 282 11.05 -11.31 21.79
N SER A 283 11.50 -11.95 20.71
CA SER A 283 12.89 -11.87 20.22
C SER A 283 13.25 -10.54 19.54
N ILE A 284 12.28 -9.68 19.25
CA ILE A 284 12.54 -8.41 18.56
C ILE A 284 12.93 -7.34 19.60
N PRO A 285 14.10 -6.70 19.49
CA PRO A 285 14.64 -5.84 20.55
C PRO A 285 14.07 -4.41 20.55
N PHE A 286 13.11 -4.11 19.69
CA PHE A 286 12.47 -2.81 19.56
C PHE A 286 10.96 -2.98 19.44
N VAL A 287 10.20 -1.88 19.46
CA VAL A 287 8.73 -1.86 19.33
C VAL A 287 8.31 -0.74 18.38
N THR A 288 7.03 -0.72 18.01
CA THR A 288 6.43 0.36 17.21
C THR A 288 6.82 1.74 17.73
N GLY A 289 7.21 2.63 16.82
CA GLY A 289 7.61 4.00 17.10
C GLY A 289 9.11 4.20 17.33
N TRP A 290 9.89 3.13 17.53
CA TRP A 290 11.36 3.22 17.61
C TRP A 290 11.95 3.75 16.31
N GLY A 291 12.95 4.62 16.40
CA GLY A 291 13.56 5.30 15.26
C GLY A 291 13.53 6.82 15.42
N ASP A 292 13.49 7.55 14.32
CA ASP A 292 13.50 9.02 14.28
C ASP A 292 12.43 9.57 13.33
N GLU A 293 12.54 10.85 12.95
CA GLU A 293 11.58 11.50 12.05
C GLU A 293 11.63 10.98 10.61
N TRP A 294 12.66 10.22 10.21
CA TRP A 294 12.85 9.72 8.85
C TRP A 294 12.53 8.24 8.73
N LEU A 295 13.01 7.43 9.67
CA LEU A 295 12.81 5.98 9.67
C LEU A 295 12.30 5.51 11.03
N ARG A 296 11.13 4.87 11.03
CA ARG A 296 10.53 4.27 12.22
C ARG A 296 10.18 2.81 12.03
N VAL A 297 10.18 2.08 13.13
CA VAL A 297 9.53 0.78 13.25
C VAL A 297 8.02 0.99 13.29
N GLY A 298 7.32 0.40 12.33
CA GLY A 298 5.86 0.38 12.27
C GLY A 298 5.23 -0.72 13.13
N PRO A 299 4.02 -1.18 12.81
CA PRO A 299 3.41 -2.34 13.48
C PRO A 299 4.14 -3.65 13.15
N ILE A 300 3.90 -4.69 13.95
CA ILE A 300 4.07 -6.07 13.48
C ILE A 300 2.88 -6.46 12.59
N LYS A 301 3.12 -7.29 11.56
CA LYS A 301 2.08 -7.68 10.60
C LYS A 301 2.06 -9.15 10.28
N THR A 302 0.86 -9.69 10.09
CA THR A 302 0.68 -11.00 9.44
C THR A 302 -0.35 -10.92 8.31
N VAL A 303 -0.63 -12.06 7.68
CA VAL A 303 -1.62 -12.18 6.59
C VAL A 303 -2.74 -13.08 7.06
N ALA A 304 -3.83 -12.51 7.58
CA ALA A 304 -4.91 -13.28 8.20
C ALA A 304 -5.69 -14.08 7.14
N ASP A 305 -5.97 -13.47 5.99
CA ASP A 305 -6.69 -14.11 4.87
C ASP A 305 -6.06 -13.81 3.51
N GLY A 306 -6.72 -14.30 2.46
CA GLY A 306 -6.32 -14.05 1.08
C GLY A 306 -6.76 -12.69 0.54
N GLY A 307 -6.83 -12.55 -0.78
CA GLY A 307 -7.21 -11.31 -1.45
C GLY A 307 -8.57 -11.45 -2.15
N ILE A 308 -9.39 -10.39 -2.10
CA ILE A 308 -10.66 -10.39 -2.82
C ILE A 308 -10.47 -10.48 -4.35
N LEU A 309 -9.34 -9.97 -4.85
CA LEU A 309 -9.00 -9.93 -6.27
C LEU A 309 -8.57 -11.29 -6.84
N ILE A 310 -8.16 -12.20 -5.97
CA ILE A 310 -7.70 -13.54 -6.34
C ILE A 310 -8.66 -14.62 -5.83
N GLY A 311 -9.81 -14.20 -5.29
CA GLY A 311 -10.89 -15.08 -4.87
C GLY A 311 -10.59 -15.87 -3.61
N THR A 312 -9.81 -15.31 -2.67
CA THR A 312 -9.39 -16.02 -1.43
C THR A 312 -9.64 -15.25 -0.15
N ALA A 313 -10.30 -14.09 -0.21
CA ALA A 313 -10.74 -13.36 0.97
C ALA A 313 -11.67 -14.24 1.81
N TYR A 314 -11.45 -14.33 3.13
CA TYR A 314 -12.29 -15.18 3.98
C TYR A 314 -13.59 -14.48 4.35
N LEU A 315 -14.71 -14.96 3.81
CA LEU A 315 -16.02 -14.34 3.87
C LEU A 315 -16.93 -14.98 4.94
N ARG A 316 -17.93 -14.23 5.38
CA ARG A 316 -19.00 -14.70 6.28
C ARG A 316 -19.90 -15.74 5.60
N GLU A 317 -20.08 -15.60 4.29
CA GLU A 317 -20.93 -16.43 3.44
C GLU A 317 -20.14 -16.91 2.21
N PRO A 318 -20.48 -18.05 1.60
CA PRO A 318 -19.81 -18.53 0.39
C PRO A 318 -19.78 -17.52 -0.76
N TYR A 319 -18.83 -17.67 -1.68
CA TYR A 319 -18.78 -16.86 -2.91
C TYR A 319 -19.98 -17.16 -3.81
N SER A 320 -20.31 -18.45 -3.99
CA SER A 320 -21.54 -19.03 -4.57
C SER A 320 -21.94 -18.66 -6.01
N GLN A 321 -21.48 -17.54 -6.59
CA GLN A 321 -21.87 -17.11 -7.94
C GLN A 321 -20.66 -16.63 -8.75
N HIS A 322 -20.67 -16.93 -10.06
CA HIS A 322 -19.71 -16.41 -11.04
C HIS A 322 -18.22 -16.53 -10.66
N THR A 323 -17.85 -17.62 -9.97
CA THR A 323 -16.49 -17.82 -9.44
C THR A 323 -15.48 -18.31 -10.49
N GLU A 324 -15.91 -18.55 -11.73
CA GLU A 324 -15.04 -18.86 -12.87
C GLU A 324 -13.95 -17.80 -13.08
N VAL A 325 -14.21 -16.54 -12.69
CA VAL A 325 -13.21 -15.47 -12.70
C VAL A 325 -12.01 -15.80 -11.83
N TYR A 326 -12.19 -16.55 -10.75
CA TYR A 326 -11.10 -16.99 -9.86
C TYR A 326 -10.57 -18.38 -10.19
N GLY A 327 -11.13 -19.03 -11.22
CA GLY A 327 -10.67 -20.33 -11.70
C GLY A 327 -11.08 -21.51 -10.81
N TYR A 328 -12.11 -21.35 -9.99
CA TYR A 328 -12.75 -22.44 -9.25
C TYR A 328 -14.28 -22.38 -9.36
N ASN A 329 -14.92 -23.52 -9.15
CA ASN A 329 -16.37 -23.65 -9.06
C ASN A 329 -16.67 -24.54 -7.85
N ASP A 330 -16.88 -23.91 -6.71
CA ASP A 330 -17.16 -24.54 -5.43
C ASP A 330 -18.23 -23.68 -4.71
N PRO A 331 -19.48 -24.17 -4.61
CA PRO A 331 -20.59 -23.38 -4.08
C PRO A 331 -20.45 -23.09 -2.57
N ASP A 332 -19.67 -23.90 -1.85
CA ASP A 332 -19.48 -23.78 -0.40
C ASP A 332 -18.20 -23.01 -0.05
N TYR A 333 -17.41 -22.62 -1.06
CA TYR A 333 -16.14 -21.96 -0.85
C TYR A 333 -16.30 -20.57 -0.24
N ARG A 334 -15.60 -20.35 0.88
CA ARG A 334 -15.65 -19.12 1.69
C ARG A 334 -14.34 -18.34 1.72
N GLY A 335 -13.35 -18.68 0.91
CA GLY A 335 -12.01 -18.10 0.99
C GLY A 335 -11.06 -18.90 1.88
N VAL A 336 -9.89 -18.32 2.16
CA VAL A 336 -8.83 -18.96 2.96
C VAL A 336 -8.54 -18.11 4.19
N LEU A 337 -8.59 -18.74 5.36
CA LEU A 337 -7.99 -18.21 6.57
C LEU A 337 -6.57 -18.78 6.68
N ASN A 338 -5.56 -17.92 6.50
CA ASN A 338 -4.16 -18.34 6.44
C ASN A 338 -3.53 -18.53 7.82
N VAL A 339 -4.16 -17.95 8.86
CA VAL A 339 -3.64 -17.95 10.22
C VAL A 339 -4.71 -18.52 11.16
N PRO A 340 -4.38 -19.55 11.97
CA PRO A 340 -5.29 -20.05 12.99
C PRO A 340 -5.71 -18.96 13.98
N ARG A 341 -6.95 -19.01 14.46
CA ARG A 341 -7.53 -17.99 15.35
C ARG A 341 -6.71 -17.82 16.63
N GLU A 342 -6.27 -18.92 17.22
CA GLU A 342 -5.45 -18.96 18.42
C GLU A 342 -4.08 -18.27 18.23
N ASN A 343 -3.51 -18.35 17.02
CA ASN A 343 -2.26 -17.68 16.69
C ASN A 343 -2.46 -16.16 16.56
N LEU A 344 -3.58 -15.71 15.98
CA LEU A 344 -3.92 -14.28 15.95
C LEU A 344 -4.13 -13.73 17.36
N ILE A 345 -4.81 -14.47 18.24
CA ILE A 345 -5.01 -14.10 19.66
C ILE A 345 -3.66 -13.99 20.37
N ALA A 346 -2.79 -14.99 20.23
CA ALA A 346 -1.47 -14.97 20.86
C ALA A 346 -0.62 -13.81 20.36
N MET A 347 -0.61 -13.57 19.03
CA MET A 347 0.07 -12.43 18.44
C MET A 347 -0.44 -11.10 19.00
N ALA A 348 -1.76 -10.90 19.07
CA ALA A 348 -2.38 -9.67 19.59
C ALA A 348 -2.08 -9.42 21.06
N LYS A 349 -2.17 -10.48 21.89
CA LYS A 349 -1.85 -10.41 23.32
C LYS A 349 -0.39 -10.09 23.56
N THR A 350 0.53 -10.81 22.91
CA THR A 350 1.97 -10.59 23.04
C THR A 350 2.37 -9.20 22.55
N ALA A 351 1.81 -8.76 21.40
CA ALA A 351 2.02 -7.40 20.89
C ALA A 351 1.63 -6.35 21.93
N ASN A 352 0.41 -6.45 22.48
CA ASN A 352 -0.11 -5.47 23.43
C ASN A 352 0.67 -5.44 24.76
N ARG A 353 1.08 -6.60 25.29
CA ARG A 353 1.90 -6.70 26.50
C ARG A 353 3.24 -5.99 26.32
N LEU A 354 3.90 -6.22 25.19
CA LEU A 354 5.22 -5.66 24.87
C LEU A 354 5.16 -4.22 24.32
N GLY A 355 3.97 -3.69 24.01
CA GLY A 355 3.80 -2.32 23.55
C GLY A 355 3.88 -2.13 22.04
N TRP A 356 3.82 -3.21 21.26
CA TRP A 356 3.67 -3.17 19.81
C TRP A 356 2.28 -2.71 19.38
N GLN A 357 2.21 -2.01 18.25
CA GLN A 357 1.02 -1.98 17.40
C GLN A 357 0.97 -3.28 16.56
N MET A 358 -0.21 -3.84 16.36
CA MET A 358 -0.42 -4.99 15.48
C MET A 358 -1.32 -4.61 14.30
N THR A 359 -1.03 -5.20 13.14
CA THR A 359 -1.91 -5.15 11.98
C THR A 359 -1.96 -6.51 11.28
N ALA A 360 -2.97 -6.77 10.47
CA ALA A 360 -2.99 -7.93 9.59
C ALA A 360 -3.67 -7.60 8.25
N HIS A 361 -3.12 -8.14 7.16
CA HIS A 361 -3.82 -8.18 5.86
C HIS A 361 -5.14 -8.93 6.06
N THR A 362 -6.24 -8.22 5.87
CA THR A 362 -7.59 -8.68 6.21
C THR A 362 -8.60 -8.11 5.22
N THR A 363 -8.97 -8.88 4.22
CA THR A 363 -9.84 -8.42 3.13
C THR A 363 -11.29 -8.83 3.35
N GLY A 364 -11.53 -10.10 3.62
CA GLY A 364 -12.87 -10.66 3.75
C GLY A 364 -13.54 -10.32 5.08
N GLY A 365 -14.87 -10.21 5.07
CA GLY A 365 -15.64 -9.87 6.26
C GLY A 365 -15.50 -10.89 7.40
N GLY A 366 -15.35 -12.18 7.07
CA GLY A 366 -15.11 -13.22 8.09
C GLY A 366 -13.72 -13.09 8.71
N ALA A 367 -12.72 -12.70 7.92
CA ALA A 367 -11.37 -12.44 8.45
C ALA A 367 -11.35 -11.23 9.38
N ILE A 368 -12.13 -10.19 9.06
CA ILE A 368 -12.30 -9.02 9.94
C ILE A 368 -12.87 -9.45 11.29
N ASP A 369 -13.88 -10.32 11.31
CA ASP A 369 -14.48 -10.81 12.56
C ASP A 369 -13.44 -11.59 13.39
N VAL A 370 -12.68 -12.49 12.77
CA VAL A 370 -11.62 -13.26 13.45
C VAL A 370 -10.51 -12.37 13.99
N LEU A 371 -10.12 -11.32 13.25
CA LEU A 371 -9.10 -10.38 13.73
C LEU A 371 -9.62 -9.53 14.90
N LEU A 372 -10.86 -9.04 14.81
CA LEU A 372 -11.48 -8.27 15.89
C LEU A 372 -11.67 -9.12 17.16
N ASP A 373 -12.00 -10.40 17.02
CA ASP A 373 -11.99 -11.35 18.14
C ASP A 373 -10.62 -11.40 18.82
N ALA A 374 -9.54 -11.51 18.05
CA ALA A 374 -8.19 -11.53 18.59
C ALA A 374 -7.83 -10.22 19.32
N TYR A 375 -8.29 -9.09 18.81
CA TYR A 375 -8.12 -7.79 19.43
C TYR A 375 -8.93 -7.65 20.71
N GLU A 376 -10.17 -8.13 20.76
CA GLU A 376 -10.98 -8.17 21.99
C GLU A 376 -10.34 -9.05 23.07
N GLU A 377 -9.76 -10.19 22.70
CA GLU A 377 -9.03 -11.04 23.64
C GLU A 377 -7.78 -10.35 24.21
N ALA A 378 -7.08 -9.55 23.40
CA ALA A 378 -5.96 -8.74 23.88
C ALA A 378 -6.42 -7.58 24.77
N ASP A 379 -7.55 -6.94 24.44
CA ASP A 379 -8.15 -5.82 25.19
C ASP A 379 -8.60 -6.24 26.59
N LYS A 380 -9.12 -7.47 26.74
CA LYS A 380 -9.50 -8.06 28.03
C LYS A 380 -8.33 -8.15 29.02
N GLU A 381 -7.11 -8.40 28.54
CA GLU A 381 -5.92 -8.46 29.41
C GLU A 381 -5.39 -7.07 29.75
N LYS A 382 -5.39 -6.18 28.76
CA LYS A 382 -4.91 -4.81 28.86
C LYS A 382 -5.55 -4.01 27.74
N SER A 383 -6.14 -2.86 28.05
CA SER A 383 -6.79 -2.04 27.03
C SER A 383 -5.87 -1.79 25.82
N ILE A 384 -6.36 -2.12 24.62
CA ILE A 384 -5.69 -1.80 23.35
C ILE A 384 -6.09 -0.41 22.83
N ARG A 385 -7.05 0.26 23.49
CA ARG A 385 -7.46 1.60 23.09
C ARG A 385 -6.26 2.54 23.11
N GLY A 386 -6.02 3.23 22.00
CA GLY A 386 -4.86 4.09 21.82
C GLY A 386 -3.60 3.36 21.34
N ARG A 387 -3.58 2.02 21.24
CA ARG A 387 -2.52 1.26 20.54
C ARG A 387 -2.65 1.30 19.02
N ARG A 388 -3.80 1.74 18.51
CA ARG A 388 -4.11 1.89 17.08
C ARG A 388 -3.87 0.59 16.33
N PHE A 389 -4.29 -0.54 16.91
CA PHE A 389 -4.30 -1.80 16.17
C PHE A 389 -5.09 -1.62 14.88
N THR A 390 -4.61 -2.21 13.79
CA THR A 390 -5.03 -1.82 12.44
C THR A 390 -5.59 -3.01 11.68
N VAL A 391 -6.74 -2.82 11.03
CA VAL A 391 -7.21 -3.71 9.97
C VAL A 391 -6.62 -3.20 8.66
N THR A 392 -5.70 -3.96 8.05
CA THR A 392 -5.15 -3.63 6.73
C THR A 392 -6.11 -4.08 5.64
N HIS A 393 -6.41 -3.22 4.68
CA HIS A 393 -7.42 -3.36 3.62
C HIS A 393 -8.87 -3.18 4.09
N GLY A 394 -9.37 -4.09 4.95
CA GLY A 394 -10.71 -4.05 5.49
C GLY A 394 -11.78 -3.91 4.41
N ASN A 395 -11.85 -4.84 3.45
CA ASN A 395 -12.69 -4.65 2.28
C ASN A 395 -14.18 -4.85 2.54
N PHE A 396 -14.59 -5.73 3.45
CA PHE A 396 -16.01 -6.03 3.74
C PHE A 396 -16.40 -5.92 5.22
N PRO A 397 -16.14 -4.78 5.89
CA PRO A 397 -16.70 -4.56 7.21
C PRO A 397 -18.23 -4.40 7.07
N ASN A 398 -18.95 -4.91 8.06
CA ASN A 398 -20.37 -4.64 8.27
C ASN A 398 -20.55 -3.69 9.47
N ALA A 399 -21.78 -3.27 9.74
CA ALA A 399 -22.09 -2.36 10.85
C ALA A 399 -21.55 -2.86 12.22
N ASP A 400 -21.65 -4.17 12.51
CA ASP A 400 -21.14 -4.77 13.74
C ASP A 400 -19.61 -4.63 13.85
N SER A 401 -18.87 -5.07 12.83
CA SER A 401 -17.41 -4.97 12.82
C SER A 401 -16.91 -3.52 12.91
N ILE A 402 -17.64 -2.55 12.33
CA ILE A 402 -17.33 -1.12 12.45
C ILE A 402 -17.54 -0.65 13.91
N ALA A 403 -18.65 -1.04 14.54
CA ALA A 403 -18.93 -0.69 15.94
C ALA A 403 -17.90 -1.30 16.90
N ARG A 404 -17.52 -2.57 16.69
CA ARG A 404 -16.46 -3.26 17.44
C ARG A 404 -15.12 -2.54 17.28
N ALA A 405 -14.72 -2.22 16.05
CA ALA A 405 -13.48 -1.48 15.80
C ALA A 405 -13.46 -0.12 16.52
N ARG A 406 -14.57 0.62 16.46
CA ARG A 406 -14.72 1.91 17.15
C ARG A 406 -14.58 1.77 18.68
N LYS A 407 -15.19 0.75 19.27
CA LYS A 407 -15.12 0.45 20.71
C LYS A 407 -13.69 0.12 21.15
N LEU A 408 -12.94 -0.61 20.32
CA LEU A 408 -11.56 -0.99 20.61
C LEU A 408 -10.54 0.10 20.28
N GLY A 409 -10.92 1.15 19.55
CA GLY A 409 -9.98 2.15 19.03
C GLY A 409 -9.09 1.57 17.92
N VAL A 410 -9.60 0.56 17.21
CA VAL A 410 -8.99 -0.03 16.02
C VAL A 410 -9.16 0.92 14.84
N VAL A 411 -8.13 1.00 14.00
CA VAL A 411 -8.10 1.86 12.81
C VAL A 411 -7.99 1.02 11.54
N PHE A 412 -8.17 1.66 10.39
CA PHE A 412 -8.07 1.00 9.09
C PHE A 412 -7.08 1.73 8.21
N ASP A 413 -6.41 0.99 7.33
CA ASP A 413 -5.89 1.53 6.08
C ASP A 413 -6.63 0.86 4.91
N CYS A 414 -7.02 1.66 3.92
CA CYS A 414 -7.86 1.21 2.83
C CYS A 414 -7.29 1.68 1.49
N GLN A 415 -7.46 0.86 0.47
CA GLN A 415 -6.90 1.05 -0.88
C GLN A 415 -8.02 1.19 -1.91
N PRO A 416 -8.41 2.45 -2.27
CA PRO A 416 -9.50 2.72 -3.21
C PRO A 416 -9.30 2.14 -4.62
N GLN A 417 -8.06 1.79 -4.97
CA GLN A 417 -7.68 1.21 -6.25
C GLN A 417 -8.47 -0.07 -6.53
N TRP A 418 -8.71 -0.91 -5.53
CA TRP A 418 -9.46 -2.16 -5.70
C TRP A 418 -10.94 -1.90 -5.95
N HIS A 419 -11.52 -0.89 -5.29
CA HIS A 419 -12.88 -0.44 -5.61
C HIS A 419 -12.99 -0.05 -7.08
N HIS A 420 -12.05 0.77 -7.57
CA HIS A 420 -12.07 1.25 -8.93
C HIS A 420 -11.82 0.15 -9.97
N PHE A 421 -10.72 -0.58 -9.86
CA PHE A 421 -10.28 -1.51 -10.91
C PHE A 421 -11.01 -2.84 -10.89
N ASP A 422 -11.40 -3.32 -9.70
CA ASP A 422 -11.91 -4.69 -9.53
C ASP A 422 -13.40 -4.76 -9.19
N GLY A 423 -13.99 -3.67 -8.70
CA GLY A 423 -15.43 -3.55 -8.46
C GLY A 423 -16.32 -4.10 -9.59
N PRO A 424 -15.99 -3.88 -10.89
CA PRO A 424 -16.76 -4.47 -12.00
C PRO A 424 -16.82 -5.99 -12.02
N ALA A 425 -15.80 -6.69 -11.48
CA ALA A 425 -15.78 -8.15 -11.36
C ALA A 425 -16.57 -8.64 -10.14
N LEU A 426 -16.62 -7.85 -9.08
CA LEU A 426 -17.15 -8.28 -7.78
C LEU A 426 -18.69 -8.27 -7.72
N GLY A 427 -19.33 -7.38 -8.49
CA GLY A 427 -20.80 -7.29 -8.56
C GLY A 427 -21.47 -8.62 -8.92
N PRO A 428 -21.08 -9.27 -10.03
CA PRO A 428 -21.58 -10.60 -10.39
C PRO A 428 -21.30 -11.68 -9.34
N VAL A 429 -20.16 -11.60 -8.64
CA VAL A 429 -19.77 -12.61 -7.65
C VAL A 429 -20.61 -12.52 -6.37
N PHE A 430 -20.86 -11.31 -5.88
CA PHE A 430 -21.47 -11.11 -4.55
C PHE A 430 -22.92 -10.65 -4.58
N GLY A 431 -23.41 -10.18 -5.73
CA GLY A 431 -24.70 -9.51 -5.82
C GLY A 431 -24.71 -8.14 -5.13
N ALA A 432 -25.78 -7.38 -5.36
CA ALA A 432 -25.91 -5.99 -4.93
C ALA A 432 -25.81 -5.82 -3.39
N GLU A 433 -26.43 -6.72 -2.63
CA GLU A 433 -26.53 -6.59 -1.17
C GLU A 433 -25.21 -6.77 -0.43
N ARG A 434 -24.31 -7.60 -0.96
CA ARG A 434 -23.00 -7.84 -0.35
C ARG A 434 -21.95 -6.88 -0.89
N VAL A 435 -21.96 -6.59 -2.20
CA VAL A 435 -20.97 -5.71 -2.82
C VAL A 435 -21.09 -4.25 -2.37
N LYS A 436 -22.27 -3.81 -1.87
CA LYS A 436 -22.42 -2.45 -1.27
C LYS A 436 -21.52 -2.21 -0.06
N TRP A 437 -21.11 -3.28 0.64
CA TRP A 437 -20.17 -3.21 1.76
C TRP A 437 -18.70 -3.21 1.33
N PHE A 438 -18.41 -3.15 0.03
CA PHE A 438 -17.03 -3.07 -0.45
C PHE A 438 -16.43 -1.68 -0.21
N LEU A 439 -15.52 -1.58 0.77
CA LEU A 439 -14.89 -0.33 1.23
C LEU A 439 -15.91 0.75 1.60
N PRO A 440 -16.72 0.57 2.67
CA PRO A 440 -17.83 1.45 3.03
C PRO A 440 -17.33 2.65 3.86
N LEU A 441 -16.58 3.53 3.19
CA LEU A 441 -15.84 4.63 3.84
C LEU A 441 -16.75 5.57 4.63
N ARG A 442 -17.91 5.97 4.08
CA ARG A 442 -18.87 6.85 4.79
C ARG A 442 -19.32 6.24 6.12
N ALA A 443 -19.73 4.97 6.10
CA ALA A 443 -20.17 4.26 7.30
C ALA A 443 -19.07 4.19 8.37
N MET A 444 -17.81 3.95 7.98
CA MET A 444 -16.68 3.93 8.92
C MET A 444 -16.40 5.32 9.52
N LEU A 445 -16.42 6.37 8.68
CA LEU A 445 -16.18 7.74 9.14
C LEU A 445 -17.30 8.26 10.04
N ASP A 446 -18.57 7.95 9.74
CA ASP A 446 -19.72 8.32 10.59
C ASP A 446 -19.67 7.66 11.97
N ALA A 447 -19.17 6.43 12.06
CA ALA A 447 -18.93 5.76 13.32
C ALA A 447 -17.73 6.34 14.11
N GLY A 448 -16.96 7.25 13.50
CA GLY A 448 -15.75 7.84 14.10
C GLY A 448 -14.54 6.91 14.07
N VAL A 449 -14.50 5.94 13.15
CA VAL A 449 -13.31 5.11 12.90
C VAL A 449 -12.32 5.90 12.05
N VAL A 450 -11.04 5.89 12.43
CA VAL A 450 -9.98 6.52 11.63
C VAL A 450 -9.61 5.57 10.48
N VAL A 451 -9.68 6.08 9.25
CA VAL A 451 -9.34 5.35 8.03
C VAL A 451 -8.25 6.11 7.26
N ALA A 452 -7.06 5.55 7.12
CA ALA A 452 -6.02 6.12 6.28
C ALA A 452 -6.08 5.59 4.84
N GLY A 453 -5.63 6.41 3.90
CA GLY A 453 -5.49 6.03 2.50
C GLY A 453 -4.16 5.35 2.26
N GLY A 454 -4.19 4.24 1.53
CA GLY A 454 -3.00 3.59 1.02
C GLY A 454 -3.18 3.24 -0.44
N SER A 455 -2.09 2.99 -1.16
CA SER A 455 -2.15 2.49 -2.53
C SER A 455 -2.00 0.99 -2.64
N ASP A 456 -1.35 0.35 -1.67
CA ASP A 456 -0.78 -0.99 -1.83
C ASP A 456 0.03 -1.10 -3.12
N HIS A 457 0.90 -0.11 -3.34
CA HIS A 457 1.74 -0.07 -4.53
C HIS A 457 2.68 -1.27 -4.58
N MET A 458 2.57 -2.07 -5.65
CA MET A 458 3.31 -3.33 -5.81
C MET A 458 4.21 -3.42 -7.05
N ILE A 459 3.79 -2.91 -8.22
CA ILE A 459 4.49 -3.09 -9.50
C ILE A 459 4.31 -1.85 -10.37
N LYS A 460 5.39 -1.49 -11.07
CA LYS A 460 5.59 -0.37 -12.01
C LYS A 460 6.02 0.94 -11.36
N TYR A 461 6.87 1.69 -12.04
CA TYR A 461 7.26 3.02 -11.59
C TYR A 461 6.21 4.10 -11.87
N ASP A 462 5.33 3.91 -12.84
CA ASP A 462 4.31 4.91 -13.19
C ASP A 462 3.23 5.03 -12.10
N ALA A 463 2.89 6.26 -11.71
CA ALA A 463 1.96 6.52 -10.60
C ALA A 463 0.50 6.19 -10.89
N ARG A 464 0.10 6.11 -12.16
CA ARG A 464 -1.30 5.99 -12.59
C ARG A 464 -1.59 4.64 -13.22
N ASP A 465 -0.58 4.10 -13.90
CA ASP A 465 -0.65 2.85 -14.63
C ASP A 465 -0.03 1.68 -13.87
N SER A 466 0.50 1.89 -12.66
CA SER A 466 0.85 0.79 -11.75
C SER A 466 -0.34 -0.11 -11.47
N ILE A 467 -0.07 -1.38 -11.18
CA ILE A 467 -1.11 -2.37 -10.91
C ILE A 467 -2.09 -1.84 -9.87
N ASN A 468 -1.60 -1.34 -8.73
CA ASN A 468 -2.39 -0.41 -7.93
C ASN A 468 -1.77 0.97 -8.08
N ALA A 469 -2.48 1.88 -8.77
CA ALA A 469 -2.11 3.28 -8.95
C ALA A 469 -1.75 3.93 -7.62
N TYR A 470 -0.55 4.49 -7.48
CA TYR A 470 -0.12 5.14 -6.24
C TYR A 470 -0.30 6.67 -6.25
N HIS A 471 -0.80 7.24 -7.34
CA HIS A 471 -1.07 8.68 -7.41
C HIS A 471 -2.19 9.10 -6.44
N PRO A 472 -1.91 9.88 -5.37
CA PRO A 472 -2.89 10.11 -4.30
C PRO A 472 -4.16 10.82 -4.77
N PHE A 473 -4.06 11.78 -5.70
CA PHE A 473 -5.23 12.48 -6.23
C PHE A 473 -6.13 11.58 -7.08
N GLN A 474 -5.58 10.52 -7.68
CA GLN A 474 -6.40 9.52 -8.36
C GLN A 474 -7.16 8.67 -7.33
N ALA A 475 -6.50 8.28 -6.24
CA ALA A 475 -7.15 7.56 -5.15
C ALA A 475 -8.22 8.40 -4.42
N MET A 476 -7.97 9.69 -4.17
CA MET A 476 -8.96 10.61 -3.61
C MET A 476 -10.16 10.79 -4.55
N TRP A 477 -9.92 10.90 -5.87
CA TRP A 477 -11.01 10.92 -6.85
C TRP A 477 -11.84 9.62 -6.80
N MET A 478 -11.21 8.45 -6.64
CA MET A 478 -11.93 7.17 -6.51
C MET A 478 -12.85 7.15 -5.28
N THR A 479 -12.42 7.70 -4.13
CA THR A 479 -13.26 7.71 -2.91
C THR A 479 -14.36 8.76 -2.94
N ILE A 480 -14.13 9.88 -3.61
CA ILE A 480 -15.13 10.97 -3.76
C ILE A 480 -16.20 10.57 -4.77
N THR A 481 -15.82 10.03 -5.92
CA THR A 481 -16.77 9.72 -7.00
C THR A 481 -17.35 8.31 -6.89
N ARG A 482 -16.57 7.38 -6.32
CA ARG A 482 -16.83 5.93 -6.33
C ARG A 482 -17.14 5.38 -7.71
N ARG A 483 -16.51 5.98 -8.73
CA ARG A 483 -16.59 5.51 -10.11
C ARG A 483 -15.63 4.33 -10.29
N MET A 484 -16.13 3.24 -10.85
CA MET A 484 -15.34 2.07 -11.24
C MET A 484 -14.71 2.26 -12.63
N SER A 485 -13.79 1.36 -13.00
CA SER A 485 -13.06 1.40 -14.27
C SER A 485 -13.95 1.27 -15.51
N ASN A 486 -15.13 0.67 -15.37
CA ASN A 486 -16.16 0.60 -16.42
C ASN A 486 -17.10 1.82 -16.46
N GLY A 487 -16.85 2.86 -15.66
CA GLY A 487 -17.63 4.09 -15.62
C GLY A 487 -18.84 4.09 -14.69
N ALA A 488 -19.30 2.92 -14.24
CA ALA A 488 -20.41 2.78 -13.28
C ALA A 488 -20.00 3.23 -11.87
N VAL A 489 -20.98 3.53 -11.02
CA VAL A 489 -20.76 3.96 -9.63
C VAL A 489 -21.20 2.84 -8.69
N LEU A 490 -20.33 2.44 -7.76
CA LEU A 490 -20.63 1.40 -6.77
C LEU A 490 -20.69 2.00 -5.36
N GLY A 491 -21.87 1.89 -4.74
CA GLY A 491 -22.15 2.39 -3.38
C GLY A 491 -22.05 3.91 -3.30
N PRO A 492 -22.83 4.70 -4.05
CA PRO A 492 -22.76 6.17 -4.04
C PRO A 492 -22.97 6.78 -2.64
N GLU A 493 -23.71 6.12 -1.75
CA GLU A 493 -23.88 6.48 -0.35
C GLU A 493 -22.60 6.36 0.49
N GLN A 494 -21.60 5.62 0.00
CA GLN A 494 -20.30 5.43 0.66
C GLN A 494 -19.25 6.46 0.24
N ARG A 495 -19.64 7.51 -0.50
CA ARG A 495 -18.76 8.61 -0.91
C ARG A 495 -18.32 9.42 0.30
N ILE A 496 -17.11 9.97 0.20
CA ILE A 496 -16.56 10.90 1.20
C ILE A 496 -16.28 12.27 0.56
N THR A 497 -16.23 13.29 1.39
CA THR A 497 -15.95 14.66 0.95
C THR A 497 -14.47 14.84 0.57
N ARG A 498 -14.15 15.95 -0.11
CA ARG A 498 -12.77 16.35 -0.41
C ARG A 498 -11.90 16.51 0.84
N GLU A 499 -12.44 17.14 1.88
CA GLU A 499 -11.69 17.34 3.13
C GLU A 499 -11.40 16.01 3.82
N GLU A 500 -12.37 15.09 3.84
CA GLU A 500 -12.17 13.75 4.38
C GLU A 500 -11.16 12.95 3.56
N ALA A 501 -11.22 13.02 2.22
CA ALA A 501 -10.27 12.37 1.34
C ALA A 501 -8.84 12.93 1.52
N LEU A 502 -8.68 14.25 1.63
CA LEU A 502 -7.38 14.87 1.90
C LEU A 502 -6.85 14.48 3.29
N ARG A 503 -7.71 14.46 4.31
CA ARG A 503 -7.35 14.02 5.66
C ARG A 503 -6.93 12.55 5.69
N MET A 504 -7.62 11.69 4.94
CA MET A 504 -7.32 10.28 4.77
C MET A 504 -5.88 10.06 4.23
N TRP A 505 -5.39 10.95 3.36
CA TRP A 505 -4.05 10.91 2.77
C TRP A 505 -3.01 11.84 3.43
N THR A 506 -3.31 12.41 4.61
CA THR A 506 -2.38 13.29 5.35
C THR A 506 -2.39 12.95 6.84
N TRP A 507 -3.24 13.61 7.62
CA TRP A 507 -3.32 13.45 9.07
C TRP A 507 -3.67 12.02 9.48
N ASN A 508 -4.60 11.33 8.80
CA ASN A 508 -4.96 9.94 9.17
C ASN A 508 -3.76 9.01 9.01
N GLY A 509 -2.97 9.15 7.94
CA GLY A 509 -1.74 8.39 7.77
C GLY A 509 -0.71 8.66 8.87
N ALA A 510 -0.57 9.92 9.32
CA ALA A 510 0.30 10.27 10.45
C ALA A 510 -0.25 9.73 11.79
N TYR A 511 -1.57 9.71 11.96
CA TYR A 511 -2.23 9.10 13.11
C TYR A 511 -1.98 7.59 13.16
N LEU A 512 -1.97 6.87 12.04
CA LEU A 512 -1.68 5.43 12.06
C LEU A 512 -0.29 5.10 12.64
N THR A 513 0.67 6.02 12.56
CA THR A 513 2.07 5.81 12.94
C THR A 513 2.50 6.58 14.20
N PHE A 514 1.56 7.20 14.93
CA PHE A 514 1.83 8.02 16.13
C PHE A 514 2.61 9.32 15.85
N GLU A 515 2.44 9.87 14.66
CA GLU A 515 3.17 11.05 14.19
C GLU A 515 2.26 12.27 13.93
N GLU A 516 0.99 12.23 14.32
CA GLU A 516 0.02 13.30 14.08
C GLU A 516 0.37 14.64 14.77
N ASN A 517 1.23 14.58 15.79
CA ASN A 517 1.77 15.77 16.46
C ASN A 517 3.02 16.31 15.76
N GLU A 518 3.66 15.52 14.89
CA GLU A 518 4.86 15.91 14.16
C GLU A 518 4.57 16.30 12.70
N LYS A 519 3.57 15.66 12.05
CA LYS A 519 3.25 15.88 10.64
C LYS A 519 1.77 15.60 10.32
N GLY A 520 1.42 15.79 9.04
CA GLY A 520 0.08 15.52 8.50
C GLY A 520 -0.88 16.72 8.49
N THR A 521 -0.44 17.87 9.03
CA THR A 521 -1.13 19.17 8.92
C THR A 521 -0.10 20.29 8.75
N ILE A 522 -0.52 21.42 8.18
CA ILE A 522 0.30 22.64 8.16
C ILE A 522 -0.06 23.44 9.40
N GLU A 523 0.77 23.32 10.43
CA GLU A 523 0.58 23.91 11.75
C GLU A 523 1.94 24.25 12.38
N LYS A 524 2.00 25.34 13.15
CA LYS A 524 3.22 25.78 13.83
C LYS A 524 3.84 24.63 14.64
N GLY A 525 5.15 24.48 14.53
CA GLY A 525 5.95 23.49 15.24
C GLY A 525 6.04 22.13 14.55
N LYS A 526 5.16 21.82 13.59
CA LYS A 526 5.21 20.55 12.83
C LYS A 526 6.27 20.58 11.73
N LEU A 527 6.69 19.40 11.31
CA LEU A 527 7.61 19.19 10.19
C LEU A 527 7.06 19.85 8.93
N ALA A 528 7.92 20.60 8.24
CA ALA A 528 7.59 21.33 7.01
C ALA A 528 7.53 20.38 5.80
N ASP A 529 6.59 19.46 5.84
CA ASP A 529 6.25 18.55 4.76
C ASP A 529 4.99 19.09 4.05
N PHE A 530 5.12 19.52 2.80
CA PHE A 530 4.00 20.09 2.04
C PHE A 530 4.15 19.89 0.53
N VAL A 531 3.04 20.06 -0.18
CA VAL A 531 2.96 19.95 -1.64
C VAL A 531 2.29 21.20 -2.20
N VAL A 532 2.89 21.81 -3.22
CA VAL A 532 2.26 22.87 -4.02
C VAL A 532 1.65 22.24 -5.26
N LEU A 533 0.38 22.53 -5.53
CA LEU A 533 -0.42 21.88 -6.56
C LEU A 533 -0.62 22.79 -7.77
N ASP A 534 -0.75 22.18 -8.95
CA ASP A 534 -0.97 22.92 -10.18
C ASP A 534 -2.42 23.40 -10.37
N ARG A 535 -3.35 22.83 -9.58
CA ARG A 535 -4.79 23.12 -9.56
C ARG A 535 -5.31 23.20 -8.13
N ASP A 536 -6.48 23.82 -7.98
CA ASP A 536 -7.14 24.00 -6.67
C ASP A 536 -8.00 22.80 -6.30
N PHE A 537 -7.45 21.91 -5.47
CA PHE A 537 -8.15 20.70 -5.01
C PHE A 537 -9.51 21.00 -4.38
N ALA A 538 -9.71 22.17 -3.76
CA ALA A 538 -10.97 22.48 -3.09
C ALA A 538 -12.10 22.84 -4.07
N THR A 539 -11.79 23.32 -5.28
CA THR A 539 -12.79 23.97 -6.16
C THR A 539 -12.88 23.41 -7.57
N ILE A 540 -11.85 22.73 -8.12
CA ILE A 540 -11.94 22.17 -9.47
C ILE A 540 -13.06 21.13 -9.61
N PRO A 541 -13.61 20.84 -10.80
CA PRO A 541 -14.57 19.75 -10.99
C PRO A 541 -14.06 18.39 -10.50
N GLU A 542 -14.95 17.52 -10.01
CA GLU A 542 -14.54 16.25 -9.39
C GLU A 542 -13.71 15.37 -10.35
N ASP A 543 -14.13 15.23 -11.60
CA ASP A 543 -13.41 14.40 -12.59
C ASP A 543 -12.02 14.96 -12.99
N GLU A 544 -11.74 16.22 -12.65
CA GLU A 544 -10.41 16.83 -12.80
C GLU A 544 -9.50 16.59 -11.59
N ILE A 545 -10.03 16.16 -10.43
CA ILE A 545 -9.22 15.85 -9.23
C ILE A 545 -8.13 14.86 -9.57
N ARG A 546 -8.45 13.79 -10.31
CA ARG A 546 -7.46 12.78 -10.68
C ARG A 546 -6.33 13.34 -11.54
N GLN A 547 -6.46 14.51 -12.16
CA GLN A 547 -5.45 15.13 -13.02
C GLN A 547 -4.52 16.11 -12.30
N ILE A 548 -4.78 16.43 -11.03
CA ILE A 548 -3.91 17.32 -10.24
C ILE A 548 -2.49 16.77 -10.24
N GLU A 549 -1.51 17.63 -10.48
CA GLU A 549 -0.09 17.27 -10.42
C GLU A 549 0.63 18.17 -9.39
N PRO A 550 1.56 17.60 -8.60
CA PRO A 550 2.49 18.39 -7.79
C PRO A 550 3.39 19.29 -8.67
N LEU A 551 3.51 20.56 -8.29
CA LEU A 551 4.53 21.47 -8.82
C LEU A 551 5.80 21.46 -7.97
N LEU A 552 5.63 21.25 -6.65
CA LEU A 552 6.70 21.24 -5.67
C LEU A 552 6.33 20.24 -4.57
N THR A 553 7.28 19.39 -4.17
CA THR A 553 7.16 18.54 -2.99
C THR A 553 8.33 18.84 -2.06
N VAL A 554 8.02 19.12 -0.79
CA VAL A 554 8.98 19.52 0.23
C VAL A 554 8.87 18.58 1.43
N VAL A 555 10.02 18.14 1.95
CA VAL A 555 10.12 17.28 3.15
C VAL A 555 11.10 17.92 4.12
N GLY A 556 10.64 18.25 5.31
CA GLY A 556 11.45 18.94 6.33
C GLY A 556 12.07 20.24 5.80
N GLY A 557 11.32 21.00 5.00
CA GLY A 557 11.82 22.23 4.36
C GLY A 557 12.75 22.02 3.15
N THR A 558 13.14 20.79 2.85
CA THR A 558 14.00 20.47 1.69
C THR A 558 13.15 20.14 0.46
N VAL A 559 13.41 20.81 -0.66
CA VAL A 559 12.76 20.51 -1.94
C VAL A 559 13.26 19.17 -2.48
N VAL A 560 12.39 18.16 -2.48
CA VAL A 560 12.69 16.80 -2.98
C VAL A 560 12.15 16.56 -4.38
N TYR A 561 11.23 17.40 -4.86
CA TYR A 561 10.74 17.40 -6.22
C TYR A 561 10.31 18.81 -6.65
N ARG A 562 10.62 19.15 -7.91
CA ARG A 562 10.16 20.36 -8.59
C ARG A 562 9.78 20.02 -10.02
N ALA A 563 8.58 20.39 -10.44
CA ALA A 563 8.14 20.23 -11.82
C ALA A 563 8.85 21.23 -12.75
N ALA A 564 8.91 20.90 -14.04
CA ALA A 564 9.40 21.84 -15.06
C ALA A 564 8.43 23.03 -15.24
N LYS A 565 7.14 22.82 -14.97
CA LYS A 565 6.12 23.88 -14.96
C LYS A 565 6.42 24.83 -13.79
N PRO A 566 6.53 26.16 -14.04
CA PRO A 566 6.78 27.13 -12.99
C PRO A 566 5.59 27.23 -12.03
N LEU A 567 5.87 27.74 -10.81
CA LEU A 567 4.85 28.15 -9.84
C LEU A 567 3.92 29.22 -10.44
#